data_AF-A0A0H1ASV7-F1
#
_entry.id   AF-A0A0H1ASV7-F1
#
_cell.length_a   1.000
_cell.length_b   1.000
_cell.length_c   1.000
_cell.angle_alpha   90.00
_cell.angle_beta   90.00
_cell.angle_gamma   90.00
#
_symmetry.space_group_name_H-M   'P 1'
#
loop_
_entity.id
_entity.type
_entity.pdbx_description
1 polymer ?
#
loop_
_entity_poly.entity_id
_entity_poly.type
_entity_poly.pdbx_seq_one_letter_code
_entity_poly.pdbx_strand_id
1 'polypeptide(L)' 'MGTAEDGRERQMKTDDVELCRIYGQMAREYLGAVPWEDCASRLEAGWLRLRRNEALEWEDAEPLIRAFWELAD' A
#
# COMPACT_ATOMS: atom_id res chain seq x y z
N MET A 1 0.14 3.83 39.78
CA MET A 1 1.13 3.54 38.73
C MET A 1 0.46 2.60 37.74
N GLY A 2 -0.29 3.17 36.81
CA GLY A 2 -0.92 2.45 35.71
C GLY A 2 -0.34 3.01 34.43
N THR A 3 0.49 2.24 33.76
CA THR A 3 0.98 2.53 32.42
C THR A 3 -0.23 2.64 31.50
N ALA A 4 -0.51 3.86 31.05
CA ALA A 4 -1.50 4.13 30.03
C ALA A 4 -1.16 3.30 28.79
N GLU A 5 -2.17 2.61 28.30
CA GLU A 5 -2.17 1.73 27.15
C GLU A 5 -1.55 2.45 25.94
N ASP A 6 -0.44 1.94 25.42
CA ASP A 6 0.07 2.30 24.08
C ASP A 6 -0.84 1.63 23.04
N GLY A 7 -2.08 2.12 22.98
CA GLY A 7 -2.98 1.89 21.87
C GLY A 7 -2.58 2.79 20.72
N ARG A 8 -1.38 2.61 20.16
CA ARG A 8 -1.09 3.18 18.84
C ARG A 8 -1.83 2.33 17.82
N GLU A 9 -3.09 2.67 17.63
CA GLU A 9 -3.83 2.39 16.41
C GLU A 9 -2.85 2.59 15.24
N ARG A 10 -2.73 1.58 14.38
CA ARG A 10 -1.79 1.54 13.24
C ARG A 10 -2.15 2.64 12.25
N GLN A 11 -1.84 3.88 12.61
CA GLN A 11 -2.21 5.06 11.86
C GLN A 11 -1.20 5.18 10.73
N MET A 12 -1.67 4.87 9.54
CA MET A 12 -0.91 5.02 8.31
C MET A 12 -0.46 6.47 8.20
N LYS A 13 0.86 6.69 8.10
CA LYS A 13 1.41 8.03 8.07
C LYS A 13 1.18 8.65 6.68
N THR A 14 1.25 9.97 6.59
CA THR A 14 1.13 10.66 5.31
C THR A 14 2.16 10.16 4.27
N ASP A 15 3.40 9.88 4.69
CA ASP A 15 4.42 9.28 3.79
C ASP A 15 4.00 7.90 3.27
N ASP A 16 3.34 7.08 4.10
CA ASP A 16 2.85 5.77 3.70
C ASP A 16 1.72 5.89 2.68
N VAL A 17 0.79 6.84 2.89
CA VAL A 17 -0.31 7.14 1.95
C VAL A 17 0.23 7.62 0.61
N GLU A 18 1.19 8.55 0.61
CA GLU A 18 1.83 9.03 -0.61
C GLU A 18 2.60 7.92 -1.33
N LEU A 19 3.24 7.01 -0.59
CA LEU A 19 3.90 5.85 -1.17
C LEU A 19 2.90 4.90 -1.84
N CYS A 20 1.77 4.60 -1.21
CA CYS A 20 0.70 3.81 -1.81
C CYS A 20 0.17 4.45 -3.08
N ARG A 21 0.00 5.77 -3.08
CA ARG A 21 -0.40 6.54 -4.25
C ARG A 21 0.59 6.38 -5.40
N ILE A 22 1.85 6.72 -5.18
CA ILE A 22 2.89 6.65 -6.21
C ILE A 22 2.99 5.22 -6.74
N TYR A 23 2.97 4.24 -5.85
CA TYR A 23 3.09 2.83 -6.23
C TYR A 23 1.90 2.35 -7.07
N GLY A 24 0.67 2.68 -6.68
CA GLY A 24 -0.55 2.35 -7.42
C GLY A 24 -0.59 3.00 -8.81
N GLN A 25 -0.26 4.30 -8.89
CA GLN A 25 -0.19 5.02 -10.17
C GLN A 25 0.87 4.42 -11.10
N MET A 26 2.09 4.16 -10.59
CA MET A 26 3.14 3.52 -11.39
C MET A 26 2.75 2.09 -11.82
N ALA A 27 2.08 1.33 -10.95
CA ALA A 27 1.58 0.01 -11.31
C ALA A 27 0.53 0.09 -12.44
N ARG A 28 -0.31 1.12 -12.47
CA ARG A 28 -1.28 1.33 -13.57
C ARG A 28 -0.58 1.59 -14.88
N GLU A 29 0.44 2.46 -14.89
CA GLU A 29 1.23 2.76 -16.09
C GLU A 29 1.90 1.51 -16.69
N TYR A 30 2.42 0.61 -15.85
CA TYR A 30 3.15 -0.58 -16.33
C TYR A 30 2.29 -1.82 -16.56
N LEU A 31 1.21 -1.98 -15.78
CA LEU A 31 0.42 -3.21 -15.74
C LEU A 31 -1.06 -2.97 -16.07
N GLY A 32 -1.47 -1.77 -16.47
CA GLY A 32 -2.88 -1.41 -16.66
C GLY A 32 -3.62 -2.22 -17.75
N ALA A 33 -2.88 -2.87 -18.65
CA ALA A 33 -3.43 -3.80 -19.64
C ALA A 33 -3.80 -5.17 -19.05
N VAL A 34 -3.36 -5.47 -17.83
CA VAL A 34 -3.58 -6.72 -17.11
C VAL A 34 -4.55 -6.46 -15.96
N PRO A 35 -5.51 -7.36 -15.70
CA PRO A 35 -6.43 -7.17 -14.57
C PRO A 35 -5.67 -7.19 -13.23
N TRP A 36 -6.23 -6.50 -12.24
CA TRP A 36 -5.65 -6.35 -10.91
C TRP A 36 -5.29 -7.70 -10.27
N GLU A 37 -6.17 -8.68 -10.38
CA GLU A 37 -6.03 -10.02 -9.77
C GLU A 37 -4.76 -10.74 -10.22
N ASP A 38 -4.40 -10.62 -11.51
CA ASP A 38 -3.18 -11.21 -12.08
C ASP A 38 -1.91 -10.44 -11.67
N CYS A 39 -2.05 -9.17 -11.30
CA CYS A 39 -0.92 -8.31 -10.89
C CYS A 39 -0.69 -8.30 -9.38
N ALA A 40 -1.73 -8.54 -8.58
CA ALA A 40 -1.73 -8.32 -7.13
C ALA A 40 -0.57 -9.04 -6.43
N SER A 41 -0.33 -10.33 -6.72
CA SER A 41 0.78 -11.08 -6.10
C SER A 41 2.16 -10.54 -6.48
N ARG A 42 2.31 -9.98 -7.69
CA ARG A 42 3.56 -9.33 -8.11
C ARG A 42 3.74 -7.99 -7.41
N LEU A 43 2.66 -7.23 -7.27
CA LEU A 43 2.64 -5.94 -6.58
C LEU A 43 2.88 -6.10 -5.08
N GLU A 44 2.35 -7.15 -4.46
CA GLU A 44 2.64 -7.52 -3.07
C GLU A 44 4.14 -7.74 -2.87
N ALA A 45 4.77 -8.57 -3.69
CA ALA A 45 6.20 -8.83 -3.61
C ALA A 45 7.05 -7.57 -3.87
N GLY A 46 6.54 -6.61 -4.66
CA GLY A 46 7.18 -5.31 -4.86
C GLY A 46 7.01 -4.39 -3.65
N TRP A 47 5.80 -4.33 -3.10
CA TRP A 47 5.45 -3.54 -1.93
C TRP A 47 6.28 -3.93 -0.71
N LEU A 48 6.40 -5.22 -0.40
CA LEU A 48 7.16 -5.71 0.74
C LEU A 48 8.65 -5.30 0.70
N ARG A 49 9.19 -5.02 -0.50
CA ARG A 49 10.56 -4.53 -0.69
C ARG A 49 10.66 -3.00 -0.68
N LEU A 50 9.60 -2.31 -1.09
CA LEU A 50 9.56 -0.85 -1.24
C LEU A 50 9.16 -0.14 0.06
N ARG A 51 8.28 -0.76 0.86
CA ARG A 51 7.74 -0.17 2.07
C ARG A 51 8.85 0.27 3.01
N ARG A 52 8.72 1.48 3.54
CA ARG A 52 9.65 2.02 4.55
C ARG A 52 9.25 1.61 5.96
N ASN A 53 7.96 1.38 6.15
CA ASN A 53 7.39 0.94 7.40
C ASN A 53 7.15 -0.57 7.34
N GLU A 54 8.00 -1.34 8.02
CA GLU A 54 7.87 -2.80 8.11
C GLU A 54 6.59 -3.24 8.83
N ALA A 55 5.97 -2.36 9.61
CA ALA A 55 4.67 -2.66 10.17
C ALA A 55 3.58 -2.57 9.08
N LEU A 56 3.73 -1.78 8.02
CA LEU A 56 2.67 -1.63 7.03
C LEU A 56 2.66 -2.80 6.05
N GLU A 57 1.89 -3.84 6.36
CA GLU A 57 1.78 -5.06 5.58
C GLU A 57 1.01 -4.81 4.27
N TRP A 58 1.07 -5.77 3.36
CA TRP A 58 0.34 -5.68 2.10
C TRP A 58 -1.17 -5.56 2.32
N GLU A 59 -1.74 -6.32 3.25
CA GLU A 59 -3.18 -6.32 3.54
C GLU A 59 -3.71 -4.94 3.97
N ASP A 60 -2.88 -4.13 4.64
CA ASP A 60 -3.24 -2.75 5.00
C ASP A 60 -3.11 -1.78 3.82
N ALA A 61 -2.12 -2.00 2.95
CA ALA A 61 -1.75 -1.09 1.87
C ALA A 61 -2.52 -1.35 0.56
N GLU A 62 -2.83 -2.61 0.27
CA GLU A 62 -3.53 -3.09 -0.93
C GLU A 62 -4.77 -2.27 -1.29
N PRO A 63 -5.75 -2.06 -0.37
CA PRO A 63 -6.96 -1.33 -0.74
C PRO A 63 -6.68 0.10 -1.20
N LEU A 64 -5.66 0.75 -0.62
CA LEU A 64 -5.29 2.11 -0.97
C LEU A 64 -4.49 2.16 -2.28
N ILE A 65 -3.54 1.23 -2.46
CA ILE A 65 -2.79 1.08 -3.72
C ILE A 65 -3.74 0.79 -4.87
N ARG A 66 -4.70 -0.11 -4.67
CA ARG A 66 -5.73 -0.45 -5.66
C ARG A 66 -6.58 0.76 -6.01
N ALA A 67 -7.06 1.51 -5.01
CA ALA A 67 -7.83 2.72 -5.26
C ALA A 67 -7.06 3.72 -6.13
N PHE A 68 -5.77 3.94 -5.86
CA PHE A 68 -4.94 4.83 -6.68
C PHE A 68 -4.59 4.26 -8.05
N TRP A 69 -4.52 2.93 -8.19
CA TRP A 69 -4.39 2.25 -9.49
C TRP A 69 -5.65 2.46 -10.33
N GLU A 70 -6.84 2.31 -9.75
CA GLU A 70 -8.13 2.51 -10.43
C GLU A 70 -8.36 3.99 -10.81
N LEU A 71 -7.88 4.94 -9.98
CA LEU A 71 -7.97 6.38 -10.26
C LEU A 71 -6.98 6.88 -11.33
N ALA A 72 -5.98 6.09 -11.68
CA ALA A 72 -4.96 6.45 -12.66
C ALA A 72 -5.35 6.05 -14.10
N ASP A 73 -6.49 5.41 -14.30
CA ASP A 73 -7.09 5.11 -15.63
C ASP A 73 -7.75 6.33 -16.28
#